data_AF-A0A9P6ND34-F1
#
_entry.id   AF-A0A9P6ND34-F1
#
_cell.length_a   1.000
_cell.length_b   1.000
_cell.length_c   1.000
_cell.angle_alpha   90.00
_cell.angle_beta   90.00
_cell.angle_gamma   90.00
#
_symmetry.space_group_name_H-M   'P 1'
#
loop_
_entity.id
_entity.type
_entity.pdbx_description
1 polymer ?
#
loop_
_entity_poly.entity_id
_entity_poly.type
_entity_poly.pdbx_seq_one_letter_code
_entity_poly.pdbx_strand_id
1 'polypeptide(L)'
;MASRLAFLGDLSPLFSFFAWWFLPGYLSSFALGLFYRFCPSYCPPALPPQPTDANNKPVFDPLYEVRKLAQADHIKRHRIVAHASVIVIYLIYAVLGTYSKQAGTNYYSTLGLQSNSIAINLPFPGTQQTAVGPKDLPLSPGQLDESGLKSHWRKLARTFHPDKLNPPTDLESEEEILQWKSDVESKFIRMREAYETLSDGTKRWAYDRFGPVIGTWKTCVTLREFLIEGIKMAAPFYTFTVASLSLAGSLRKTDPGAFWRWAVLFCILTTEVILMTSTTTSYVSTLLSYIFPNRATFEHIALLRQIFIASSCVTTQLGGIRYPPPPQLDKTQNFGDLIAPIMPLLDHAQQFSNLANTEVVKMIYNDLFPILNDGNSENETGRRLSLASEGLGTVAEANEEAKVDEISEDVEMKETIKNLKEKMLDVFCDLRLQSDETGRAAWNQAIQEDAKRQNKGKSPTPTPRSRH
;
A
#
# COMPACT_ATOMS: atom_id res chain seq x y z
N MET A 1 5.63 3.38 -45.38
CA MET A 1 4.95 2.55 -44.35
C MET A 1 5.59 2.63 -42.97
N ALA A 2 6.91 2.85 -42.86
CA ALA A 2 7.63 2.98 -41.57
C ALA A 2 7.17 4.14 -40.67
N SER A 3 6.75 5.29 -41.24
CA SER A 3 6.24 6.43 -40.42
C SER A 3 4.90 6.18 -39.75
N ARG A 4 4.08 5.24 -40.24
CA ARG A 4 2.81 4.86 -39.57
C ARG A 4 3.02 3.86 -38.44
N LEU A 5 4.12 3.11 -38.46
CA LEU A 5 4.52 2.20 -37.37
C LEU A 5 5.22 2.94 -36.22
N ALA A 6 5.91 4.05 -36.48
CA ALA A 6 6.44 4.92 -35.44
C ALA A 6 5.32 5.56 -34.59
N PHE A 7 4.20 5.95 -35.22
CA PHE A 7 3.02 6.46 -34.52
C PHE A 7 2.34 5.42 -33.61
N LEU A 8 2.47 4.13 -33.94
CA LEU A 8 2.02 3.02 -33.07
C LEU A 8 2.99 2.76 -31.90
N GLY A 9 4.27 3.11 -32.05
CA GLY A 9 5.26 3.09 -30.96
C GLY A 9 4.94 4.10 -29.86
N ASP A 10 4.42 5.28 -30.21
CA ASP A 10 3.99 6.31 -29.26
C ASP A 10 2.60 6.06 -28.65
N LEU A 11 1.80 5.15 -29.23
CA LEU A 11 0.57 4.63 -28.63
C LEU A 11 0.82 3.54 -27.58
N SER A 12 2.06 3.04 -27.46
CA SER A 12 2.49 2.07 -26.43
C SER A 12 2.06 2.42 -25.00
N PRO A 13 2.18 3.67 -24.52
CA PRO A 13 1.81 4.01 -23.14
C PRO A 13 0.30 3.98 -22.93
N LEU A 14 -0.48 4.43 -23.90
CA LEU A 14 -1.95 4.42 -23.86
C LEU A 14 -2.49 3.00 -23.98
N PHE A 15 -1.99 2.22 -24.93
CA PHE A 15 -2.35 0.82 -25.07
C PHE A 15 -1.93 0.02 -23.83
N SER A 16 -0.74 0.27 -23.27
CA SER A 16 -0.34 -0.33 -22.00
C SER A 16 -1.33 0.06 -20.89
N PHE A 17 -1.63 1.35 -20.71
CA PHE A 17 -2.54 1.83 -19.67
C PHE A 17 -3.95 1.22 -19.76
N PHE A 18 -4.53 1.14 -20.96
CA PHE A 18 -5.85 0.52 -21.17
C PHE A 18 -5.80 -1.01 -21.14
N ALA A 19 -4.78 -1.64 -21.72
CA ALA A 19 -4.58 -3.08 -21.62
C ALA A 19 -4.45 -3.50 -20.15
N TRP A 20 -3.74 -2.73 -19.32
CA TRP A 20 -3.62 -2.98 -17.88
C TRP A 20 -4.97 -3.07 -17.14
N TRP A 21 -6.03 -2.45 -17.67
CA TRP A 21 -7.34 -2.47 -17.05
C TRP A 21 -8.11 -3.77 -17.28
N PHE A 22 -7.85 -4.47 -18.38
CA PHE A 22 -8.62 -5.66 -18.81
C PHE A 22 -7.77 -6.93 -18.88
N LEU A 23 -6.54 -6.82 -19.38
CA LEU A 23 -5.66 -7.94 -19.70
C LEU A 23 -5.34 -8.84 -18.50
N PRO A 24 -5.08 -8.33 -17.27
CA PRO A 24 -4.75 -9.18 -16.13
C PRO A 24 -5.90 -10.12 -15.73
N GLY A 25 -7.16 -9.68 -15.89
CA GLY A 25 -8.34 -10.51 -15.60
C GLY A 25 -8.43 -11.73 -16.53
N TYR A 26 -8.33 -11.50 -17.84
CA TYR A 26 -8.38 -12.55 -18.84
C TYR A 26 -7.15 -13.47 -18.80
N LEU A 27 -5.94 -12.91 -18.69
CA LEU A 27 -4.72 -13.71 -18.60
C LEU A 27 -4.67 -14.56 -17.34
N SER A 28 -5.15 -14.06 -16.20
CA SER A 28 -5.14 -14.86 -14.97
C SER A 28 -6.03 -16.10 -15.07
N SER A 29 -7.17 -15.99 -15.77
CA SER A 29 -8.07 -17.12 -16.03
C SER A 29 -7.43 -18.14 -16.98
N PHE A 30 -6.75 -17.66 -18.03
CA PHE A 30 -6.02 -18.50 -18.97
C PHE A 30 -4.81 -19.20 -18.32
N ALA A 31 -4.02 -18.47 -17.53
CA ALA A 31 -2.87 -18.99 -16.80
C ALA A 31 -3.30 -20.06 -15.78
N LEU A 32 -4.41 -19.85 -15.09
CA LEU A 32 -4.96 -20.83 -14.16
C LEU A 32 -5.46 -22.10 -14.90
N GLY A 33 -6.07 -21.94 -16.08
CA GLY A 33 -6.44 -23.06 -16.94
C GLY A 33 -5.23 -23.88 -17.42
N LEU A 34 -4.15 -23.21 -17.80
CA LEU A 34 -2.88 -23.88 -18.14
C LEU A 34 -2.29 -24.60 -16.92
N PHE A 35 -2.27 -23.95 -15.76
CA PHE A 35 -1.75 -24.53 -14.53
C PHE A 35 -2.48 -25.84 -14.17
N TYR A 36 -3.81 -25.85 -14.21
CA TYR A 36 -4.57 -27.08 -13.94
C TYR A 36 -4.41 -28.15 -15.03
N ARG A 37 -4.10 -27.76 -16.26
CA ARG A 37 -3.77 -28.72 -17.34
C ARG A 37 -2.42 -29.40 -17.11
N PHE A 38 -1.41 -28.68 -16.61
CA PHE A 38 -0.08 -29.24 -16.35
C PHE A 38 0.05 -29.88 -14.97
N CYS A 39 -0.73 -29.42 -13.99
CA CYS A 39 -0.68 -29.86 -12.61
C CYS A 39 -2.08 -30.27 -12.13
N PRO A 40 -2.64 -31.38 -12.66
CA PRO A 40 -4.01 -31.81 -12.34
C PRO A 40 -4.21 -32.13 -10.85
N SER A 41 -3.13 -32.52 -10.14
CA SER A 41 -3.14 -32.82 -8.70
C SER A 41 -3.50 -31.63 -7.80
N TYR A 42 -3.40 -30.40 -8.32
CA TYR A 42 -3.74 -29.17 -7.60
C TYR A 42 -5.14 -28.64 -7.94
N CYS A 43 -5.86 -29.32 -8.83
CA CYS A 43 -7.25 -29.01 -9.13
C CYS A 43 -8.13 -29.36 -7.92
N PRO A 44 -9.03 -28.47 -7.48
CA PRO A 44 -9.96 -28.80 -6.40
C PRO A 44 -10.78 -30.04 -6.79
N PRO A 45 -10.95 -31.03 -5.90
CA PRO A 45 -11.80 -32.18 -6.18
C PRO A 45 -13.23 -31.73 -6.49
N ALA A 46 -13.93 -32.47 -7.35
CA ALA A 46 -15.33 -32.20 -7.64
C ALA A 46 -16.16 -32.36 -6.35
N LEU A 47 -17.08 -31.43 -6.09
CA LEU A 47 -18.03 -31.58 -4.99
C LEU A 47 -18.89 -32.82 -5.25
N PRO A 48 -19.18 -33.63 -4.21
CA PRO A 48 -20.21 -34.64 -4.31
C PRO A 48 -21.56 -33.98 -4.67
N PRO A 49 -22.51 -34.71 -5.27
CA PRO A 49 -23.84 -34.16 -5.54
C PRO A 49 -24.46 -33.64 -4.24
N GLN A 50 -25.10 -32.46 -4.31
CA GLN A 50 -25.78 -31.86 -3.17
C GLN A 50 -26.89 -32.81 -2.70
N PRO A 51 -27.01 -33.09 -1.39
CA PRO A 51 -28.11 -33.90 -0.88
C PRO A 51 -29.44 -33.27 -1.26
N THR A 52 -30.33 -34.04 -1.88
CA THR A 52 -31.67 -33.60 -2.28
C THR A 52 -32.74 -34.43 -1.58
N ASP A 53 -33.87 -33.79 -1.25
CA ASP A 53 -35.04 -34.49 -0.72
C ASP A 53 -35.75 -35.31 -1.81
N ALA A 54 -36.79 -36.06 -1.44
CA ALA A 54 -37.59 -36.86 -2.36
C ALA A 54 -38.28 -36.02 -3.47
N ASN A 55 -38.33 -34.69 -3.33
CA ASN A 55 -38.87 -33.74 -4.30
C ASN A 55 -37.76 -32.99 -5.07
N ASN A 56 -36.50 -33.47 -5.03
CA ASN A 56 -35.33 -32.83 -5.63
C ASN A 56 -34.98 -31.44 -5.08
N LYS A 57 -35.42 -31.09 -3.87
CA LYS A 57 -35.04 -29.83 -3.22
C LYS A 57 -33.72 -30.00 -2.47
N PRO A 58 -32.82 -29.00 -2.51
CA PRO A 58 -31.55 -29.07 -1.79
C PRO A 58 -31.81 -29.14 -0.28
N VAL A 59 -31.27 -30.19 0.35
CA VAL A 59 -31.29 -30.37 1.80
C VAL A 59 -30.03 -29.74 2.38
N PHE A 60 -30.19 -28.98 3.46
CA PHE A 60 -29.06 -28.39 4.16
C PHE A 60 -28.24 -29.49 4.86
N ASP A 61 -27.01 -29.70 4.41
CA ASP A 61 -26.04 -30.59 5.04
C ASP A 61 -24.82 -29.76 5.51
N PRO A 62 -24.54 -29.71 6.82
CA PRO A 62 -23.43 -28.93 7.35
C PRO A 62 -22.07 -29.39 6.81
N LEU A 63 -21.88 -30.68 6.53
CA LEU A 63 -20.62 -31.20 5.98
C LEU A 63 -20.44 -30.78 4.51
N TYR A 64 -21.53 -30.74 3.75
CA TYR A 64 -21.53 -30.26 2.38
C TYR A 64 -21.17 -28.77 2.31
N GLU A 65 -21.79 -27.93 3.15
CA GLU A 65 -21.50 -26.49 3.18
C GLU A 65 -20.06 -26.18 3.64
N VAL A 66 -19.52 -26.91 4.62
CA VAL A 66 -18.11 -26.78 5.03
C VAL A 66 -17.16 -27.13 3.89
N ARG A 67 -17.41 -28.22 3.15
CA ARG A 67 -16.59 -28.59 1.98
C ARG A 67 -16.69 -27.57 0.85
N LYS A 68 -17.89 -27.07 0.58
CA LYS A 68 -18.17 -26.05 -0.43
C LYS A 68 -17.46 -24.73 -0.12
N LEU A 69 -17.49 -24.29 1.14
CA LEU A 69 -16.73 -23.12 1.61
C LEU A 69 -15.23 -23.32 1.47
N ALA A 70 -14.70 -24.47 1.92
CA ALA A 70 -13.27 -24.78 1.81
C ALA A 70 -12.80 -24.81 0.34
N GLN A 71 -13.62 -25.35 -0.56
CA GLN A 71 -13.35 -25.36 -2.00
C GLN A 71 -13.41 -23.97 -2.62
N ALA A 72 -14.40 -23.16 -2.25
CA ALA A 72 -14.51 -21.78 -2.70
C ALA A 72 -13.29 -20.94 -2.27
N ASP A 73 -12.85 -21.09 -1.01
CA ASP A 73 -11.66 -20.42 -0.49
C ASP A 73 -10.37 -20.90 -1.15
N HIS A 74 -10.28 -22.20 -1.47
CA HIS A 74 -9.16 -22.73 -2.23
C HIS A 74 -9.10 -22.13 -3.64
N ILE A 75 -10.21 -22.16 -4.40
CA ILE A 75 -10.28 -21.57 -5.75
C ILE A 75 -9.96 -20.07 -5.72
N LYS A 76 -10.47 -19.35 -4.72
CA LYS A 76 -10.20 -17.92 -4.53
C LYS A 76 -8.71 -17.65 -4.33
N ARG A 77 -8.04 -18.42 -3.47
CA ARG A 77 -6.58 -18.32 -3.25
C ARG A 77 -5.79 -18.56 -4.53
N HIS A 78 -6.11 -19.62 -5.26
CA HIS A 78 -5.47 -19.94 -6.54
C HIS A 78 -5.65 -18.82 -7.58
N ARG A 79 -6.87 -18.26 -7.71
CA ARG A 79 -7.12 -17.11 -8.58
C ARG A 79 -6.32 -15.87 -8.18
N ILE A 80 -6.26 -15.56 -6.89
CA ILE A 80 -5.48 -14.42 -6.38
C ILE A 80 -3.99 -14.60 -6.69
N VAL A 81 -3.45 -15.80 -6.42
CA VAL A 81 -2.04 -16.10 -6.69
C VAL A 81 -1.74 -16.02 -8.18
N ALA A 82 -2.56 -16.64 -9.03
CA ALA A 82 -2.37 -16.57 -10.49
C ALA A 82 -2.44 -15.13 -11.00
N HIS A 83 -3.39 -14.34 -10.50
CA HIS A 83 -3.54 -12.93 -10.87
C HIS A 83 -2.33 -12.09 -10.43
N ALA A 84 -1.86 -12.28 -9.19
CA ALA A 84 -0.65 -11.62 -8.69
C ALA A 84 0.60 -12.01 -9.50
N SER A 85 0.76 -13.30 -9.84
CA SER A 85 1.89 -13.79 -10.65
C SER A 85 1.91 -13.18 -12.05
N VAL A 86 0.76 -13.10 -12.73
CA VAL A 86 0.65 -12.47 -14.06
C VAL A 86 1.05 -10.99 -13.99
N ILE A 87 0.61 -10.28 -12.96
CA ILE A 87 0.98 -8.88 -12.74
C ILE A 87 2.50 -8.76 -12.54
N VAL A 88 3.10 -9.56 -11.66
CA VAL A 88 4.55 -9.52 -11.40
C VAL A 88 5.37 -9.83 -12.64
N ILE A 89 5.01 -10.86 -13.40
CA ILE A 89 5.69 -11.23 -14.64
C ILE A 89 5.61 -10.09 -15.66
N TYR A 90 4.42 -9.48 -15.81
CA TYR A 90 4.25 -8.37 -16.74
C TYR A 90 5.04 -7.13 -16.29
N LEU A 91 5.14 -6.84 -14.99
CA LEU A 91 5.97 -5.75 -14.47
C LEU A 91 7.45 -5.95 -14.82
N ILE A 92 7.95 -7.17 -14.57
CA ILE A 92 9.33 -7.54 -14.92
C ILE A 92 9.54 -7.38 -16.41
N TYR A 93 8.61 -7.87 -17.24
CA TYR A 93 8.66 -7.70 -18.70
C TYR A 93 8.65 -6.23 -19.13
N ALA A 94 7.79 -5.40 -18.53
CA ALA A 94 7.68 -3.99 -18.89
C ALA A 94 8.95 -3.21 -18.54
N VAL A 95 9.50 -3.42 -17.34
CA VAL A 95 10.74 -2.78 -16.89
C VAL A 95 11.94 -3.28 -17.70
N LEU A 96 12.08 -4.59 -17.87
CA LEU A 96 13.16 -5.18 -18.70
C LEU A 96 13.04 -4.77 -20.16
N GLY A 97 11.82 -4.67 -20.68
CA GLY A 97 11.54 -4.22 -22.05
C GLY A 97 11.94 -2.76 -22.26
N THR A 98 11.68 -1.88 -21.29
CA THR A 98 12.20 -0.50 -21.36
C THR A 98 13.72 -0.44 -21.20
N TYR A 99 14.27 -1.26 -20.30
CA TYR A 99 15.71 -1.31 -20.05
C TYR A 99 16.49 -1.80 -21.29
N SER A 100 15.98 -2.83 -21.98
CA SER A 100 16.60 -3.36 -23.19
C SER A 100 16.48 -2.41 -24.37
N LYS A 101 15.32 -1.76 -24.57
CA LYS A 101 15.14 -0.73 -25.62
C LYS A 101 16.08 0.45 -25.48
N GLN A 102 16.45 0.80 -24.25
CA GLN A 102 17.37 1.90 -23.99
C GLN A 102 18.84 1.50 -24.22
N ALA A 103 19.19 0.21 -24.21
CA ALA A 103 20.57 -0.27 -24.35
C ALA A 103 21.20 0.19 -25.67
N GLY A 104 22.38 0.82 -25.61
CA GLY A 104 23.14 1.22 -26.80
C GLY A 104 22.63 2.47 -27.53
N THR A 105 21.63 3.17 -27.00
CA THR A 105 21.07 4.36 -27.65
C THR A 105 21.72 5.68 -27.22
N ASN A 106 22.41 5.68 -26.08
CA ASN A 106 23.03 6.88 -25.54
C ASN A 106 24.36 7.24 -26.24
N TYR A 107 24.74 8.51 -26.20
CA TYR A 107 25.94 9.04 -26.85
C TYR A 107 27.23 8.49 -26.24
N TYR A 108 27.21 8.18 -24.94
CA TYR A 108 28.31 7.52 -24.26
C TYR A 108 28.59 6.13 -24.87
N SER A 109 27.58 5.26 -24.96
CA SER A 109 27.73 3.92 -25.57
C SER A 109 28.04 3.99 -27.07
N THR A 110 27.52 5.01 -27.77
CA THR A 110 27.85 5.28 -29.18
C THR A 110 29.36 5.54 -29.37
N LEU A 111 30.02 6.18 -28.40
CA LEU A 111 31.47 6.39 -28.38
C LEU A 111 32.26 5.28 -27.65
N GLY A 112 31.57 4.26 -27.11
CA GLY A 112 32.19 3.21 -26.30
C GLY A 112 32.68 3.68 -24.93
N LEU A 113 32.06 4.73 -24.38
CA LEU A 113 32.36 5.33 -23.08
C LEU A 113 31.27 4.99 -22.05
N GLN A 114 31.63 5.03 -20.76
CA GLN A 114 30.65 4.95 -19.66
C GLN A 114 30.09 6.35 -19.36
N SER A 115 28.84 6.44 -18.89
CA SER A 115 28.19 7.74 -18.61
C SER A 115 28.87 8.56 -17.50
N ASN A 116 29.57 7.92 -16.58
CA ASN A 116 30.37 8.53 -15.52
C ASN A 116 31.85 8.76 -15.89
N SER A 117 32.27 8.38 -17.10
CA SER A 117 33.68 8.38 -17.50
C SER A 117 34.24 9.74 -17.91
N ILE A 118 33.45 10.82 -17.93
CA ILE A 118 33.98 12.14 -18.30
C ILE A 118 33.88 13.07 -17.08
N ALA A 119 34.98 13.73 -16.73
CA ALA A 119 35.02 14.67 -15.61
C ALA A 119 33.98 15.80 -15.79
N ILE A 120 33.35 16.24 -14.70
CA ILE A 120 32.33 17.29 -14.74
C ILE A 120 33.02 18.65 -14.70
N ASN A 121 33.18 19.30 -15.86
CA ASN A 121 33.52 20.72 -15.93
C ASN A 121 32.22 21.54 -15.86
N LEU A 122 31.83 21.98 -14.67
CA LEU A 122 30.65 22.83 -14.49
C LEU A 122 30.91 24.23 -15.08
N PRO A 123 29.97 24.82 -15.85
CA PRO A 123 30.12 26.16 -16.44
C PRO A 123 30.05 27.33 -15.44
N PHE A 124 29.90 27.07 -14.14
CA PHE A 124 29.68 28.13 -13.14
C PHE A 124 31.01 28.73 -12.66
N PRO A 125 31.26 30.04 -12.86
CA PRO A 125 32.45 30.71 -12.35
C PRO A 125 32.51 30.79 -10.82
N GLY A 126 31.39 30.58 -10.12
CA GLY A 126 31.31 30.65 -8.64
C GLY A 126 31.69 29.37 -7.89
N THR A 127 31.73 28.21 -8.55
CA THR A 127 32.05 26.92 -7.89
C THR A 127 33.50 26.49 -8.13
N GLN A 128 34.27 27.27 -8.89
CA GLN A 128 35.68 26.99 -9.18
C GLN A 128 36.65 27.49 -8.09
N GLN A 129 36.18 28.23 -7.07
CA GLN A 129 37.07 28.94 -6.14
C GLN A 129 37.58 28.18 -4.91
N THR A 130 37.34 26.87 -4.77
CA THR A 130 38.01 26.07 -3.72
C THR A 130 38.68 24.79 -4.24
N ALA A 131 38.76 24.60 -5.55
CA ALA A 131 39.55 23.52 -6.13
C ALA A 131 40.89 24.08 -6.62
N VAL A 132 41.92 23.82 -5.81
CA VAL A 132 43.34 23.86 -6.16
C VAL A 132 43.55 23.52 -7.65
N GLY A 133 44.28 24.39 -8.37
CA GLY A 133 45.04 24.09 -9.60
C GLY A 133 44.35 23.25 -10.70
N PRO A 134 44.07 23.78 -11.90
CA PRO A 134 43.32 23.08 -12.96
C PRO A 134 43.95 21.82 -13.58
N LYS A 135 45.02 21.24 -13.01
CA LYS A 135 45.79 20.17 -13.65
C LYS A 135 46.08 18.93 -12.78
N ASP A 136 45.88 18.99 -11.47
CA ASP A 136 46.46 17.97 -10.58
C ASP A 136 45.46 17.31 -9.61
N LEU A 137 44.15 17.43 -9.83
CA LEU A 137 43.20 16.59 -9.10
C LEU A 137 43.37 15.13 -9.60
N PRO A 138 43.66 14.15 -8.73
CA PRO A 138 43.82 12.77 -9.18
C PRO A 138 42.47 12.29 -9.76
N LEU A 139 42.42 12.21 -11.09
CA LEU A 139 41.31 11.61 -11.81
C LEU A 139 41.06 10.22 -11.22
N SER A 140 39.81 9.94 -10.85
CA SER A 140 39.42 8.60 -10.42
C SER A 140 39.70 7.63 -11.58
N PRO A 141 40.22 6.41 -11.32
CA PRO A 141 40.61 5.48 -12.38
C PRO A 141 39.44 5.23 -13.33
N GLY A 142 39.58 5.67 -14.59
CA GLY A 142 38.56 5.55 -15.63
C GLY A 142 37.88 6.85 -16.08
N GLN A 143 38.21 8.02 -15.49
CA GLN A 143 37.73 9.31 -15.97
C GLN A 143 38.65 9.94 -17.04
N LEU A 144 38.03 10.41 -18.13
CA LEU A 144 38.62 11.14 -19.24
C LEU A 144 38.37 12.63 -19.05
N ASP A 145 39.44 13.39 -19.21
CA ASP A 145 39.40 14.84 -19.38
C ASP A 145 39.00 15.21 -20.84
N GLU A 146 38.69 16.48 -21.12
CA GLU A 146 38.30 16.96 -22.46
C GLU A 146 39.36 16.63 -23.53
N SER A 147 40.64 16.72 -23.15
CA SER A 147 41.77 16.33 -23.97
C SER A 147 41.76 14.82 -24.29
N GLY A 148 41.40 13.99 -23.29
CA GLY A 148 41.20 12.55 -23.41
C GLY A 148 40.06 12.22 -24.35
N LEU A 149 38.89 12.86 -24.18
CA LEU A 149 37.72 12.68 -25.05
C LEU A 149 38.05 12.98 -26.52
N LYS A 150 38.76 14.09 -26.79
CA LYS A 150 39.19 14.48 -28.14
C LYS A 150 40.15 13.46 -28.77
N SER A 151 41.09 12.94 -27.99
CA SER A 151 42.03 11.92 -28.48
C SER A 151 41.32 10.59 -28.80
N HIS A 152 40.38 10.16 -27.95
CA HIS A 152 39.54 8.99 -28.17
C HIS A 152 38.68 9.15 -29.43
N TRP A 153 38.01 10.29 -29.59
CA TRP A 153 37.25 10.62 -30.79
C TRP A 153 38.11 10.53 -32.06
N ARG A 154 39.31 11.11 -32.08
CA ARG A 154 40.21 11.02 -33.24
C ARG A 154 40.63 9.60 -33.58
N LYS A 155 40.74 8.71 -32.59
CA LYS A 155 41.01 7.29 -32.82
C LYS A 155 39.78 6.63 -33.45
N LEU A 156 38.62 6.85 -32.86
CA LEU A 156 37.35 6.28 -33.29
C LEU A 156 36.94 6.75 -34.70
N ALA A 157 37.04 8.04 -34.97
CA ALA A 157 36.75 8.63 -36.29
C ALA A 157 37.69 8.11 -37.39
N ARG A 158 38.95 7.79 -37.07
CA ARG A 158 39.88 7.19 -38.05
C ARG A 158 39.53 5.73 -38.38
N THR A 159 38.92 5.01 -37.45
CA THR A 159 38.51 3.60 -37.63
C THR A 159 37.17 3.48 -38.33
N PHE A 160 36.20 4.35 -38.00
CA PHE A 160 34.83 4.29 -38.51
C PHE A 160 34.52 5.29 -39.64
N HIS A 161 35.54 5.88 -40.27
CA HIS A 161 35.33 6.81 -41.38
C HIS A 161 34.65 6.09 -42.56
N PRO A 162 33.59 6.65 -43.16
CA PRO A 162 32.87 5.99 -44.27
C PRO A 162 33.81 5.62 -45.43
N ASP A 163 34.73 6.51 -45.80
CA ASP A 163 35.70 6.26 -46.89
C ASP A 163 36.70 5.12 -46.64
N LYS A 164 36.85 4.65 -45.40
CA LYS A 164 37.84 3.61 -45.04
C LYS A 164 37.22 2.24 -44.86
N LEU A 165 35.90 2.17 -44.73
CA LEU A 165 35.19 0.93 -44.53
C LEU A 165 34.79 0.40 -45.91
N ASN A 166 35.19 -0.82 -46.21
CA ASN A 166 34.74 -1.53 -47.39
C ASN A 166 33.51 -2.38 -47.04
N PRO A 167 32.54 -2.52 -47.97
CA PRO A 167 31.41 -3.40 -47.76
C PRO A 167 31.91 -4.83 -47.54
N PRO A 168 31.27 -5.60 -46.63
CA PRO A 168 31.66 -6.98 -46.40
C PRO A 168 31.41 -7.83 -47.66
N THR A 169 32.26 -8.84 -47.86
CA THR A 169 32.37 -9.62 -49.11
C THR A 169 31.16 -10.50 -49.43
N ASP A 170 30.25 -10.64 -48.48
CA ASP A 170 28.99 -11.41 -48.54
C ASP A 170 27.82 -10.62 -49.16
N LEU A 171 27.95 -9.30 -49.33
CA LEU A 171 26.93 -8.47 -49.98
C LEU A 171 27.22 -8.40 -51.48
N GLU A 172 26.46 -9.15 -52.26
CA GLU A 172 26.58 -9.17 -53.73
C GLU A 172 25.58 -8.22 -54.42
N SER A 173 24.46 -7.91 -53.76
CA SER A 173 23.44 -7.01 -54.30
C SER A 173 23.86 -5.54 -54.17
N GLU A 174 23.76 -4.78 -55.27
CA GLU A 174 24.04 -3.34 -55.28
C GLU A 174 23.17 -2.58 -54.26
N GLU A 175 21.93 -3.00 -54.06
CA GLU A 175 21.00 -2.42 -53.09
C GLU A 175 21.47 -2.63 -51.64
N GLU A 176 22.00 -3.82 -51.34
CA GLU A 176 22.53 -4.16 -50.01
C GLU A 176 23.81 -3.38 -49.69
N ILE A 177 24.68 -3.20 -50.69
CA ILE A 177 25.89 -2.39 -50.57
C ILE A 177 25.55 -0.91 -50.33
N LEU A 178 24.57 -0.37 -51.06
CA LEU A 178 24.08 1.00 -50.87
C LEU A 178 23.49 1.19 -49.47
N GLN A 179 22.68 0.23 -49.01
CA GLN A 179 22.10 0.28 -47.67
C GLN A 179 23.17 0.21 -46.58
N TRP A 180 24.15 -0.69 -46.72
CA TRP A 180 25.28 -0.79 -45.80
C TRP A 180 26.10 0.51 -45.73
N LYS A 181 26.37 1.15 -46.88
CA LYS A 181 27.08 2.44 -46.92
C LYS A 181 26.30 3.54 -46.18
N SER A 182 24.99 3.61 -46.42
CA SER A 182 24.08 4.54 -45.73
C SER A 182 24.06 4.29 -44.21
N ASP A 183 24.06 3.03 -43.78
CA ASP A 183 24.10 2.66 -42.36
C ASP A 183 25.44 3.04 -41.70
N VAL A 184 26.57 2.87 -42.40
CA VAL A 184 27.89 3.31 -41.93
C VAL A 184 27.96 4.83 -41.81
N GLU A 185 27.49 5.55 -42.83
CA GLU A 185 27.47 7.01 -42.84
C GLU A 185 26.60 7.56 -41.71
N SER A 186 25.37 7.05 -41.57
CA SER A 186 24.46 7.46 -40.49
C SER A 186 25.02 7.16 -39.10
N LYS A 187 25.70 6.02 -38.91
CA LYS A 187 26.40 5.71 -37.67
C LYS A 187 27.53 6.70 -37.40
N PHE A 188 28.32 7.05 -38.41
CA PHE A 188 29.41 8.03 -38.29
C PHE A 188 28.90 9.42 -37.95
N ILE A 189 27.80 9.86 -38.58
CA ILE A 189 27.14 11.13 -38.26
C ILE A 189 26.68 11.14 -36.80
N ARG A 190 26.06 10.05 -36.32
CA ARG A 190 25.64 9.92 -34.91
C ARG A 190 26.82 9.95 -33.94
N MET A 191 27.93 9.30 -34.29
CA MET A 191 29.17 9.33 -33.49
C MET A 191 29.78 10.74 -33.43
N ARG A 192 29.74 11.49 -34.55
CA ARG A 192 30.16 12.90 -34.58
C ARG A 192 29.26 13.78 -33.72
N GLU A 193 27.95 13.66 -33.86
CA GLU A 193 26.97 14.41 -33.06
C GLU A 193 27.15 14.14 -31.55
N ALA A 194 27.38 12.88 -31.19
CA ALA A 194 27.70 12.48 -29.82
C ALA A 194 28.95 13.19 -29.29
N TYR A 195 30.04 13.22 -30.07
CA TYR A 195 31.26 13.92 -29.68
C TYR A 195 31.03 15.43 -29.53
N GLU A 196 30.40 16.08 -30.52
CA GLU A 196 30.13 17.51 -30.49
C GLU A 196 29.30 17.91 -29.27
N THR A 197 28.27 17.12 -28.96
CA THR A 197 27.41 17.33 -27.79
C THR A 197 28.17 17.13 -26.47
N LEU A 198 28.96 16.06 -26.35
CA LEU A 198 29.68 15.72 -25.12
C LEU A 198 30.91 16.61 -24.89
N SER A 199 31.45 17.23 -25.95
CA SER A 199 32.59 18.14 -25.88
C SER A 199 32.25 19.51 -25.30
N ASP A 200 30.98 19.94 -25.41
CA ASP A 200 30.49 21.19 -24.83
C ASP A 200 29.84 20.90 -23.48
N GLY A 201 30.40 21.44 -22.39
CA GLY A 201 29.89 21.21 -21.03
C GLY A 201 28.42 21.58 -20.82
N THR A 202 27.92 22.61 -21.51
CA THR A 202 26.52 23.03 -21.39
C THR A 202 25.58 22.09 -22.12
N LYS A 203 25.93 21.70 -23.36
CA LYS A 203 25.16 20.72 -24.13
C LYS A 203 25.20 19.34 -23.50
N ARG A 204 26.35 18.94 -22.95
CA ARG A 204 26.50 17.71 -22.18
C ARG A 204 25.59 17.70 -20.96
N TRP A 205 25.57 18.79 -20.18
CA TRP A 205 24.67 18.91 -19.03
C TRP A 205 23.20 18.75 -19.42
N ALA A 206 22.79 19.37 -20.53
CA ALA A 206 21.44 19.23 -21.06
C ALA A 206 21.17 17.81 -21.57
N TYR A 207 22.13 17.22 -22.28
CA TYR A 207 22.04 15.87 -22.83
C TYR A 207 21.84 14.83 -21.73
N ASP A 208 22.61 14.92 -20.65
CA ASP A 208 22.53 13.95 -19.56
C ASP A 208 21.10 13.90 -18.98
N ARG A 209 20.39 15.03 -18.92
CA ARG A 209 19.04 15.17 -18.32
C ARG A 209 17.89 14.93 -19.27
N PHE A 210 18.02 15.39 -20.51
CA PHE A 210 16.93 15.39 -21.49
C PHE A 210 17.13 14.37 -22.62
N GLY A 211 18.35 13.86 -22.78
CA GLY A 211 18.72 12.92 -23.81
C GLY A 211 18.88 13.56 -25.19
N PRO A 212 18.73 12.81 -26.29
CA PRO A 212 19.02 13.28 -27.64
C PRO A 212 18.05 14.36 -28.15
N VAL A 213 16.94 14.60 -27.44
CA VAL A 213 15.96 15.64 -27.83
C VAL A 213 16.59 17.03 -27.88
N ILE A 214 17.68 17.27 -27.15
CA ILE A 214 18.37 18.56 -27.14
C ILE A 214 18.88 18.99 -28.52
N GLY A 215 19.15 18.04 -29.44
CA GLY A 215 19.57 18.34 -30.81
C GLY A 215 18.51 19.09 -31.60
N THR A 216 17.23 18.96 -31.19
CA THR A 216 16.11 19.70 -31.78
C THR A 216 16.02 21.14 -31.26
N TRP A 217 16.65 21.46 -30.13
CA TRP A 217 16.54 22.75 -29.45
C TRP A 217 17.62 23.74 -29.92
N LYS A 218 17.53 24.16 -31.19
CA LYS A 218 18.53 25.01 -31.84
C LYS A 218 18.68 26.41 -31.22
N THR A 219 17.67 26.90 -30.50
CA THR A 219 17.64 28.23 -29.90
C THR A 219 18.22 28.29 -28.49
N CYS A 220 18.50 27.14 -27.86
CA CYS A 220 18.97 27.08 -26.49
C CYS A 220 20.50 27.19 -26.45
N VAL A 221 21.01 28.18 -25.72
CA VAL A 221 22.44 28.40 -25.48
C VAL A 221 22.75 28.29 -24.00
N THR A 222 21.86 28.81 -23.13
CA THR A 222 22.10 28.85 -21.69
C THR A 222 21.46 27.66 -20.96
N LEU A 223 22.03 27.25 -19.82
CA LEU A 223 21.45 26.16 -18.99
C LEU A 223 19.98 26.43 -18.61
N ARG A 224 19.64 27.69 -18.37
CA ARG A 224 18.28 28.11 -18.02
C ARG A 224 17.29 27.84 -19.15
N GLU A 225 17.68 28.13 -20.40
CA GLU A 225 16.85 27.87 -21.57
C GLU A 225 16.64 26.37 -21.75
N PHE A 226 17.70 25.57 -21.64
CA PHE A 226 17.61 24.10 -21.68
C PHE A 226 16.68 23.56 -20.58
N LEU A 227 16.77 24.10 -19.36
CA LEU A 227 15.90 23.68 -18.25
C LEU A 227 14.44 24.03 -18.50
N ILE A 228 14.14 25.24 -18.98
CA ILE A 228 12.77 25.68 -19.28
C ILE A 228 12.16 24.80 -20.36
N GLU A 229 12.89 24.53 -21.44
CA GLU A 229 12.40 23.70 -22.53
C GLU A 229 12.19 22.25 -22.10
N GLY A 230 13.10 21.75 -21.26
CA GLY A 230 12.96 20.46 -20.60
C GLY A 230 11.72 20.32 -19.72
N ILE A 231 11.40 21.34 -18.92
CA ILE A 231 10.19 21.37 -18.09
C ILE A 231 8.93 21.36 -18.97
N LYS A 232 8.92 22.14 -20.06
CA LYS A 232 7.79 22.14 -21.01
C LYS A 232 7.57 20.76 -21.61
N MET A 233 8.64 20.03 -21.92
CA MET A 233 8.57 18.66 -22.44
C MET A 233 8.10 17.64 -21.39
N ALA A 234 8.39 17.85 -20.11
CA ALA A 234 7.92 16.97 -19.03
C ALA A 234 6.47 17.23 -18.61
N ALA A 235 5.97 18.46 -18.78
CA ALA A 235 4.65 18.89 -18.30
C ALA A 235 3.46 18.04 -18.83
N PRO A 236 3.41 17.62 -20.11
CA PRO A 236 2.31 16.79 -20.62
C PRO A 236 2.16 15.46 -19.89
N PHE A 237 3.28 14.81 -19.55
CA PHE A 237 3.27 13.53 -18.83
C PHE A 237 2.60 13.69 -17.46
N TYR A 238 3.05 14.65 -16.65
CA TYR A 238 2.51 14.86 -15.31
C TYR A 238 1.08 15.39 -15.32
N THR A 239 0.76 16.28 -16.27
CA THR A 239 -0.61 16.78 -16.43
C THR A 239 -1.56 15.63 -16.77
N PHE A 240 -1.19 14.76 -17.70
CA PHE A 240 -1.97 13.58 -18.07
C PHE A 240 -2.10 12.59 -16.91
N THR A 241 -1.02 12.33 -16.17
CA THR A 241 -1.03 11.43 -15.02
C THR A 241 -1.92 11.94 -13.89
N VAL A 242 -1.85 13.23 -13.55
CA VAL A 242 -2.71 13.85 -12.52
C VAL A 242 -4.17 13.81 -12.96
N ALA A 243 -4.46 14.14 -14.22
CA ALA A 243 -5.81 14.10 -14.77
C ALA A 243 -6.40 12.68 -14.77
N SER A 244 -5.63 11.69 -15.22
CA SER A 244 -6.07 10.28 -15.25
C SER A 244 -6.30 9.71 -13.84
N LEU A 245 -5.43 10.01 -12.87
CA LEU A 245 -5.65 9.61 -11.47
C LEU A 245 -6.88 10.26 -10.85
N SER A 246 -7.11 11.55 -11.14
CA SER A 246 -8.28 12.29 -10.65
C SER A 246 -9.58 11.72 -11.22
N LEU A 247 -9.59 11.38 -12.52
CA LEU A 247 -10.73 10.74 -13.18
C LEU A 247 -10.97 9.33 -12.60
N ALA A 248 -9.92 8.53 -12.43
CA ALA A 248 -10.02 7.19 -11.84
C ALA A 248 -10.57 7.23 -10.39
N GLY A 249 -10.15 8.23 -9.59
CA GLY A 249 -10.68 8.46 -8.25
C GLY A 249 -12.13 8.90 -8.24
N SER A 250 -12.54 9.74 -9.20
CA SER A 250 -13.94 10.20 -9.31
C SER A 250 -14.90 9.06 -9.68
N LEU A 251 -14.46 8.12 -10.52
CA LEU A 251 -15.25 6.96 -10.95
C LEU A 251 -15.34 5.86 -9.88
N ARG A 252 -14.41 5.81 -8.93
CA ARG A 252 -14.35 4.80 -7.85
C ARG A 252 -14.55 5.46 -6.50
N LYS A 253 -15.79 5.49 -6.01
CA LYS A 253 -16.18 6.11 -4.73
C LYS A 253 -15.38 5.65 -3.50
N THR A 254 -14.72 4.48 -3.56
CA THR A 254 -13.85 3.96 -2.50
C THR A 254 -12.70 3.16 -3.12
N ASP A 255 -11.60 3.83 -3.46
CA ASP A 255 -10.38 3.17 -3.92
C ASP A 255 -9.31 3.14 -2.81
N PRO A 256 -9.12 1.99 -2.12
CA PRO A 256 -8.14 1.86 -1.05
C PRO A 256 -6.68 2.04 -1.51
N GLY A 257 -6.43 2.09 -2.83
CA GLY A 257 -5.11 2.34 -3.41
C GLY A 257 -4.84 3.79 -3.81
N ALA A 258 -5.82 4.70 -3.69
CA ALA A 258 -5.68 6.07 -4.19
C ALA A 258 -4.51 6.83 -3.53
N PHE A 259 -4.42 6.80 -2.19
CA PHE A 259 -3.34 7.44 -1.44
C PHE A 259 -1.94 7.01 -1.95
N TRP A 260 -1.74 5.71 -2.14
CA TRP A 260 -0.44 5.18 -2.56
C TRP A 260 -0.04 5.61 -3.97
N ARG A 261 -1.01 5.76 -4.90
CA ARG A 261 -0.71 6.27 -6.25
C ARG A 261 -0.24 7.71 -6.22
N TRP A 262 -0.92 8.56 -5.44
CA TRP A 262 -0.51 9.96 -5.25
C TRP A 262 0.85 10.06 -4.56
N ALA A 263 1.11 9.24 -3.54
CA ALA A 263 2.39 9.21 -2.86
C ALA A 263 3.53 8.80 -3.80
N VAL A 264 3.37 7.73 -4.59
CA VAL A 264 4.40 7.29 -5.55
C VAL A 264 4.61 8.32 -6.66
N LEU A 265 3.53 8.96 -7.15
CA LEU A 265 3.64 10.06 -8.11
C LEU A 265 4.50 11.21 -7.54
N PHE A 266 4.21 11.63 -6.31
CA PHE A 266 4.95 12.72 -5.66
C PHE A 266 6.42 12.36 -5.42
N CYS A 267 6.70 11.13 -4.99
CA CYS A 267 8.08 10.63 -4.82
C CYS A 267 8.84 10.66 -6.15
N ILE A 268 8.22 10.21 -7.24
CA ILE A 268 8.86 10.16 -8.56
C ILE A 268 9.03 11.56 -9.15
N LEU A 269 8.03 12.43 -9.01
CA LEU A 269 8.13 13.83 -9.41
C LEU A 269 9.27 14.52 -8.66
N THR A 270 9.35 14.35 -7.34
CA THR A 270 10.42 14.94 -6.51
C THR A 270 11.78 14.39 -6.93
N THR A 271 11.88 13.08 -7.15
CA THR A 271 13.11 12.42 -7.62
C THR A 271 13.54 12.96 -8.98
N GLU A 272 12.60 13.12 -9.92
CA GLU A 272 12.86 13.68 -11.25
C GLU A 272 13.32 15.14 -11.16
N VAL A 273 12.65 15.98 -10.36
CA VAL A 273 13.05 17.37 -10.14
C VAL A 273 14.47 17.45 -9.55
N ILE A 274 14.80 16.59 -8.58
CA ILE A 274 16.15 16.51 -8.01
C ILE A 274 17.16 16.15 -9.11
N LEU A 275 16.88 15.14 -9.94
CA LEU A 275 17.77 14.73 -11.02
C LEU A 275 17.94 15.81 -12.11
N MET A 276 16.88 16.56 -12.42
CA MET A 276 16.92 17.65 -13.41
C MET A 276 17.68 18.87 -12.88
N THR A 277 17.47 19.24 -11.61
CA THR A 277 18.02 20.47 -11.02
C THR A 277 19.39 20.29 -10.35
N SER A 278 19.77 19.07 -9.96
CA SER A 278 21.06 18.82 -9.31
C SER A 278 22.19 19.18 -10.25
N THR A 279 23.07 20.11 -9.86
CA THR A 279 24.29 20.45 -10.60
C THR A 279 25.45 19.50 -10.29
N THR A 280 25.32 18.69 -9.23
CA THR A 280 26.31 17.70 -8.76
C THR A 280 25.70 16.29 -8.68
N THR A 281 26.56 15.27 -8.59
CA THR A 281 26.14 13.88 -8.41
C THR A 281 25.39 13.73 -7.08
N SER A 282 24.06 13.76 -7.14
CA SER A 282 23.21 13.56 -5.98
C SER A 282 23.26 12.11 -5.49
N TYR A 283 22.96 11.87 -4.21
CA TYR A 283 22.86 10.51 -3.65
C TYR A 283 21.92 9.62 -4.48
N VAL A 284 20.83 10.21 -4.97
CA VAL A 284 19.86 9.56 -5.86
C VAL A 284 20.52 9.10 -7.16
N SER A 285 21.34 9.95 -7.80
CA SER A 285 22.08 9.59 -9.01
C SER A 285 23.06 8.44 -8.77
N THR A 286 23.71 8.40 -7.60
CA THR A 286 24.62 7.31 -7.21
C THR A 286 23.86 6.01 -6.98
N LEU A 287 22.73 6.06 -6.27
CA LEU A 287 21.87 4.91 -6.02
C LEU A 287 21.35 4.31 -7.34
N LEU A 288 20.86 5.16 -8.25
CA LEU A 288 20.35 4.70 -9.54
C LEU A 288 21.46 4.17 -10.45
N SER A 289 22.67 4.73 -10.38
CA SER A 289 23.83 4.23 -11.13
C SER A 289 24.35 2.89 -10.58
N TYR A 290 24.14 2.63 -9.29
CA TYR A 290 24.44 1.33 -8.67
C TYR A 290 23.43 0.26 -9.11
N ILE A 291 22.14 0.59 -9.12
CA ILE A 291 21.06 -0.35 -9.52
C ILE A 291 21.06 -0.58 -11.04
N PHE A 292 21.25 0.49 -11.83
CA PHE A 292 21.25 0.48 -13.29
C PHE A 292 22.55 1.09 -13.83
N PRO A 293 23.61 0.29 -13.97
CA PRO A 293 24.92 0.78 -14.42
C PRO A 293 24.91 1.20 -15.89
N ASN A 294 25.86 2.08 -16.26
CA ASN A 294 26.10 2.58 -17.63
C ASN A 294 24.92 3.33 -18.27
N ARG A 295 24.12 4.03 -17.46
CA ARG A 295 22.97 4.81 -17.92
C ARG A 295 23.14 6.29 -17.68
N ALA A 296 22.57 7.10 -18.57
CA ALA A 296 22.46 8.55 -18.42
C ALA A 296 21.20 8.92 -17.64
N THR A 297 21.18 10.12 -17.06
CA THR A 297 20.10 10.58 -16.17
C THR A 297 18.72 10.57 -16.85
N PHE A 298 18.63 10.89 -18.14
CA PHE A 298 17.37 10.83 -18.88
C PHE A 298 16.82 9.40 -19.00
N GLU A 299 17.70 8.38 -19.12
CA GLU A 299 17.31 6.97 -19.16
C GLU A 299 16.76 6.54 -17.79
N HIS A 300 17.41 6.99 -16.71
CA HIS A 300 16.92 6.81 -15.34
C HIS A 300 15.54 7.43 -15.13
N ILE A 301 15.31 8.65 -15.63
CA ILE A 301 14.00 9.32 -15.55
C ILE A 301 12.93 8.52 -16.31
N ALA A 302 13.25 8.03 -17.51
CA ALA A 302 12.33 7.19 -18.28
C ALA A 302 11.97 5.88 -17.55
N LEU A 303 12.95 5.23 -16.91
CA LEU A 303 12.70 4.05 -16.08
C LEU A 303 11.84 4.37 -14.85
N LEU A 304 12.10 5.50 -14.17
CA LEU A 304 11.28 5.94 -13.04
C LEU A 304 9.82 6.15 -13.45
N ARG A 305 9.57 6.82 -14.58
CA ARG A 305 8.21 7.00 -15.12
C ARG A 305 7.55 5.67 -15.48
N GLN A 306 8.31 4.69 -15.98
CA GLN A 306 7.79 3.35 -16.22
C GLN A 306 7.45 2.62 -14.91
N ILE A 307 8.30 2.73 -13.89
CA ILE A 307 8.08 2.18 -12.54
C ILE A 307 6.84 2.83 -11.90
N PHE A 308 6.60 4.13 -12.12
CA PHE A 308 5.38 4.80 -11.70
C PHE A 308 4.13 4.15 -12.30
N ILE A 309 4.10 3.96 -13.62
CA ILE A 309 2.97 3.33 -14.31
C ILE A 309 2.74 1.91 -13.77
N ALA A 310 3.82 1.14 -13.66
CA ALA A 310 3.84 -0.21 -13.10
C ALA A 310 3.26 -0.28 -11.68
N SER A 311 3.79 0.53 -10.75
CA SER A 311 3.35 0.57 -9.36
C SER A 311 1.92 1.09 -9.19
N SER A 312 1.50 2.04 -10.03
CA SER A 312 0.11 2.51 -10.08
C SER A 312 -0.86 1.41 -10.49
N CYS A 313 -0.44 0.52 -11.39
CA CYS A 313 -1.23 -0.65 -11.76
C CYS A 313 -1.29 -1.66 -10.61
N VAL A 314 -0.16 -1.95 -9.94
CA VAL A 314 -0.12 -2.86 -8.78
C VAL A 314 -1.03 -2.39 -7.67
N THR A 315 -0.97 -1.12 -7.29
CA THR A 315 -1.83 -0.56 -6.23
C THR A 315 -3.32 -0.64 -6.60
N THR A 316 -3.65 -0.54 -7.90
CA THR A 316 -5.01 -0.75 -8.41
C THR A 316 -5.50 -2.19 -8.23
N GLN A 317 -4.63 -3.16 -8.51
CA GLN A 317 -5.01 -4.57 -8.40
C GLN A 317 -4.94 -5.09 -6.95
N LEU A 318 -3.99 -4.61 -6.15
CA LEU A 318 -3.84 -4.97 -4.75
C LEU A 318 -5.02 -4.48 -3.90
N GLY A 319 -5.61 -3.34 -4.25
CA GLY A 319 -6.84 -2.84 -3.63
C GLY A 319 -8.00 -3.83 -3.74
N GLY A 320 -8.18 -4.46 -4.90
CA GLY A 320 -9.23 -5.46 -5.13
C GLY A 320 -9.00 -6.79 -4.41
N ILE A 321 -7.74 -7.14 -4.11
CA ILE A 321 -7.40 -8.38 -3.39
C ILE A 321 -7.59 -8.23 -1.88
N ARG A 322 -7.11 -7.11 -1.29
CA ARG A 322 -7.19 -6.89 0.16
C ARG A 322 -8.58 -6.51 0.66
N TYR A 323 -9.33 -5.77 -0.16
CA TYR A 323 -10.70 -5.40 0.14
C TYR A 323 -11.58 -5.95 -0.98
N PRO A 324 -11.90 -7.27 -0.96
CA PRO A 324 -12.96 -7.74 -1.83
C PRO A 324 -14.18 -6.87 -1.56
N PRO A 325 -14.90 -6.41 -2.60
CA PRO A 325 -16.18 -5.77 -2.36
C PRO A 325 -16.97 -6.71 -1.45
N PRO A 326 -17.58 -6.22 -0.35
CA PRO A 326 -18.50 -7.06 0.41
C PRO A 326 -19.41 -7.70 -0.63
N PRO A 327 -19.68 -9.03 -0.52
CA PRO A 327 -20.50 -9.75 -1.49
C PRO A 327 -21.67 -8.83 -1.77
N GLN A 328 -21.78 -8.36 -3.03
CA GLN A 328 -22.79 -7.38 -3.39
C GLN A 328 -24.08 -7.99 -2.86
N LEU A 329 -24.62 -7.36 -1.81
CA LEU A 329 -25.94 -7.68 -1.36
C LEU A 329 -26.77 -7.31 -2.57
N ASP A 330 -27.12 -8.34 -3.34
CA ASP A 330 -27.88 -8.21 -4.56
C ASP A 330 -29.00 -7.25 -4.20
N LYS A 331 -29.13 -6.13 -4.90
CA LYS A 331 -30.17 -5.12 -4.60
C LYS A 331 -31.60 -5.70 -4.64
N THR A 332 -31.72 -6.97 -5.03
CA THR A 332 -32.90 -7.81 -5.13
C THR A 332 -33.06 -8.81 -3.97
N GLN A 333 -32.03 -9.08 -3.15
CA GLN A 333 -32.18 -9.90 -1.95
C GLN A 333 -32.45 -8.98 -0.77
N ASN A 334 -33.66 -9.08 -0.23
CA ASN A 334 -34.03 -8.36 0.98
C ASN A 334 -33.01 -8.72 2.06
N PHE A 335 -32.52 -7.72 2.80
CA PHE A 335 -31.65 -7.93 3.97
C PHE A 335 -32.25 -8.97 4.94
N GLY A 336 -33.59 -9.11 4.95
CA GLY A 336 -34.32 -10.16 5.66
C GLY A 336 -34.02 -11.59 5.20
N ASP A 337 -33.81 -11.85 3.91
CA ASP A 337 -33.51 -13.19 3.38
C ASP A 337 -32.07 -13.62 3.71
N LEU A 338 -31.15 -12.66 3.84
CA LEU A 338 -29.77 -12.91 4.24
C LEU A 338 -29.63 -13.17 5.76
N ILE A 339 -30.48 -12.52 6.57
CA ILE A 339 -30.46 -12.65 8.04
C ILE A 339 -31.38 -13.79 8.50
N ALA A 340 -32.38 -14.20 7.71
CA ALA A 340 -33.27 -15.32 8.02
C ALA A 340 -32.56 -16.59 8.54
N PRO A 341 -31.43 -17.06 7.96
CA PRO A 341 -30.70 -18.20 8.51
C PRO A 341 -29.83 -17.86 9.73
N ILE A 342 -29.49 -16.60 9.96
CA ILE A 342 -28.67 -16.13 11.09
C ILE A 342 -29.53 -15.84 12.33
N MET A 343 -30.78 -15.39 12.16
CA MET A 343 -31.73 -15.13 13.25
C MET A 343 -31.89 -16.29 14.23
N PRO A 344 -32.11 -17.55 13.80
CA PRO A 344 -32.24 -18.67 14.75
C PRO A 344 -30.94 -18.98 15.47
N LEU A 345 -29.77 -18.75 14.83
CA LEU A 345 -28.47 -18.93 15.48
C LEU A 345 -28.21 -17.85 16.53
N LEU A 346 -28.57 -16.61 16.22
CA LEU A 346 -28.49 -15.48 17.15
C LEU A 346 -29.45 -15.67 18.32
N ASP A 347 -30.66 -16.17 18.06
CA ASP A 347 -31.66 -16.48 19.08
C ASP A 347 -31.17 -17.61 20.00
N HIS A 348 -30.61 -18.69 19.44
CA HIS A 348 -29.96 -19.74 20.24
C HIS A 348 -28.77 -19.22 21.05
N ALA A 349 -27.90 -18.38 20.48
CA ALA A 349 -26.77 -17.79 21.21
C ALA A 349 -27.26 -16.90 22.37
N GLN A 350 -28.33 -16.14 22.16
CA GLN A 350 -28.94 -15.31 23.18
C GLN A 350 -29.63 -16.15 24.26
N GLN A 351 -30.30 -17.24 23.89
CA GLN A 351 -30.86 -18.22 24.82
C GLN A 351 -29.77 -18.89 25.68
N PHE A 352 -28.64 -19.30 25.09
CA PHE A 352 -27.51 -19.86 25.85
C PHE A 352 -26.88 -18.83 26.78
N SER A 353 -26.75 -17.57 26.34
CA SER A 353 -26.29 -16.49 27.20
C SER A 353 -27.22 -16.26 28.39
N ASN A 354 -28.53 -16.27 28.16
CA ASN A 354 -29.53 -16.10 29.22
C ASN A 354 -29.49 -17.28 30.19
N LEU A 355 -29.40 -18.51 29.69
CA LEU A 355 -29.34 -19.72 30.50
C LEU A 355 -28.05 -19.74 31.35
N ALA A 356 -26.91 -19.37 30.76
CA ALA A 356 -25.66 -19.20 31.48
C ALA A 356 -25.77 -18.13 32.58
N ASN A 357 -26.39 -16.97 32.29
CA ASN A 357 -26.62 -15.92 33.27
C ASN A 357 -27.50 -16.41 34.44
N THR A 358 -28.54 -17.20 34.17
CA THR A 358 -29.39 -17.76 35.24
C THR A 358 -28.66 -18.77 36.12
N GLU A 359 -27.79 -19.60 35.54
CA GLU A 359 -27.00 -20.57 36.31
C GLU A 359 -25.93 -19.86 37.17
N VAL A 360 -25.30 -18.81 36.65
CA VAL A 360 -24.37 -17.96 37.43
C VAL A 360 -25.11 -17.31 38.61
N VAL A 361 -26.31 -16.77 38.39
CA VAL A 361 -27.10 -16.16 39.47
C VAL A 361 -27.49 -17.19 40.53
N LYS A 362 -27.88 -18.41 40.13
CA LYS A 362 -28.17 -19.50 41.08
C LYS A 362 -26.92 -19.89 41.88
N MET A 363 -25.77 -19.97 41.22
CA MET A 363 -24.49 -20.30 41.88
C MET A 363 -24.11 -19.23 42.90
N ILE A 364 -24.15 -17.95 42.49
CA ILE A 364 -23.92 -16.81 43.39
C ILE A 364 -24.89 -16.84 44.57
N TYR A 365 -26.18 -17.08 44.32
CA TYR A 365 -27.17 -17.19 45.39
C TYR A 365 -26.86 -18.35 46.34
N ASN A 366 -26.47 -19.52 45.81
CA ASN A 366 -26.18 -20.70 46.61
C ASN A 366 -24.89 -20.55 47.44
N ASP A 367 -23.88 -19.85 46.90
CA ASP A 367 -22.64 -19.51 47.59
C ASP A 367 -22.86 -18.42 48.65
N LEU A 368 -23.80 -17.48 48.42
CA LEU A 368 -24.15 -16.43 49.38
C LEU A 368 -25.21 -16.82 50.40
N PHE A 369 -26.03 -17.84 50.14
CA PHE A 369 -27.11 -18.28 51.02
C PHE A 369 -26.63 -18.57 52.46
N PRO A 370 -25.47 -19.23 52.68
CA PRO A 370 -24.93 -19.44 54.03
C PRO A 370 -24.53 -18.13 54.71
N ILE A 371 -23.87 -17.21 53.98
CA ILE A 371 -23.36 -15.93 54.49
C ILE A 371 -24.52 -15.01 54.91
N LEU A 372 -25.61 -15.01 54.14
CA LEU A 372 -26.83 -14.27 54.44
C LEU A 372 -27.54 -14.78 55.70
N ASN A 373 -27.46 -16.09 55.97
CA ASN A 373 -28.10 -16.71 57.13
C ASN A 373 -27.23 -16.69 58.39
N ASP A 374 -25.90 -16.70 58.28
CA ASP A 374 -24.99 -16.59 59.42
C ASP A 374 -25.02 -15.20 60.09
N GLY A 375 -25.31 -14.14 59.32
CA GLY A 375 -25.56 -12.82 59.90
C GLY A 375 -26.81 -12.77 60.82
N ASN A 376 -27.69 -13.77 60.75
CA ASN A 376 -28.82 -13.92 61.67
C ASN A 376 -28.49 -14.79 62.89
N SER A 377 -27.50 -15.68 62.79
CA SER A 377 -27.07 -16.54 63.89
C SER A 377 -26.21 -15.79 64.91
N GLU A 378 -25.41 -14.81 64.51
CA GLU A 378 -24.64 -13.95 65.43
C GLU A 378 -25.50 -13.16 66.43
N ASN A 379 -26.73 -12.78 66.03
CA ASN A 379 -27.69 -12.15 66.93
C ASN A 379 -28.20 -13.10 68.04
N GLU A 380 -28.10 -14.42 67.83
CA GLU A 380 -28.53 -15.44 68.79
C GLU A 380 -27.37 -15.90 69.68
N THR A 381 -26.15 -15.98 69.15
CA THR A 381 -24.92 -16.27 69.91
C THR A 381 -24.53 -15.12 70.83
N GLY A 382 -24.65 -13.86 70.38
CA GLY A 382 -24.41 -12.68 71.22
C GLY A 382 -25.40 -12.56 72.39
N ARG A 383 -26.66 -12.98 72.19
CA ARG A 383 -27.67 -13.03 73.25
C ARG A 383 -27.38 -14.10 74.29
N ARG A 384 -26.83 -15.26 73.87
CA ARG A 384 -26.42 -16.35 74.76
C ARG A 384 -25.12 -16.07 75.52
N LEU A 385 -24.16 -15.33 74.94
CA LEU A 385 -22.95 -14.92 75.66
C LEU A 385 -23.20 -13.83 76.70
N SER A 386 -24.17 -12.92 76.48
CA SER A 386 -24.49 -11.87 77.46
C SER A 386 -25.09 -12.41 78.77
N LEU A 387 -25.77 -13.56 78.72
CA LEU A 387 -26.35 -14.23 79.90
C LEU A 387 -25.33 -15.04 80.72
N ALA A 388 -24.12 -15.25 80.20
CA ALA A 388 -23.08 -16.03 80.86
C ALA A 388 -21.97 -15.17 81.53
N SER A 389 -22.02 -13.85 81.38
CA SER A 389 -20.97 -12.92 81.85
C SER A 389 -21.33 -12.11 83.11
N GLU A 390 -22.55 -12.21 83.63
CA GLU A 390 -22.88 -11.63 84.95
C GLU A 390 -22.52 -12.61 86.07
N GLY A 391 -21.21 -12.76 86.34
CA GLY A 391 -20.78 -13.54 87.50
C GLY A 391 -19.32 -13.95 87.55
N LEU A 392 -18.37 -13.00 87.55
CA LEU A 392 -17.26 -12.92 88.53
C LEU A 392 -16.31 -11.78 88.14
N GLY A 393 -15.91 -10.99 89.15
CA GLY A 393 -15.22 -9.72 88.97
C GLY A 393 -13.69 -9.74 88.87
N THR A 394 -13.21 -8.56 88.47
CA THR A 394 -11.92 -7.88 88.75
C THR A 394 -10.61 -8.56 88.33
N VAL A 395 -9.86 -7.92 87.42
CA VAL A 395 -8.59 -7.20 87.70
C VAL A 395 -7.95 -6.68 86.39
N ALA A 396 -7.45 -5.45 86.50
CA ALA A 396 -6.35 -4.78 85.76
C ALA A 396 -6.51 -4.30 84.31
N GLU A 397 -6.52 -2.97 84.23
CA GLU A 397 -6.07 -2.09 83.15
C GLU A 397 -4.78 -2.57 82.45
N ALA A 398 -4.86 -2.73 81.12
CA ALA A 398 -3.82 -2.41 80.12
C ALA A 398 -4.29 -2.89 78.74
N ASN A 399 -5.25 -2.20 78.11
CA ASN A 399 -5.52 -2.28 76.66
C ASN A 399 -6.71 -1.37 76.26
N GLU A 400 -6.58 -0.06 76.41
CA GLU A 400 -7.60 0.87 75.90
C GLU A 400 -7.30 1.33 74.46
N GLU A 401 -6.03 1.42 74.04
CA GLU A 401 -5.71 1.84 72.67
C GLU A 401 -5.88 0.72 71.64
N ALA A 402 -5.48 -0.53 71.94
CA ALA A 402 -5.66 -1.67 71.03
C ALA A 402 -7.14 -2.08 70.87
N LYS A 403 -7.97 -1.86 71.90
CA LYS A 403 -9.39 -2.22 71.90
C LYS A 403 -10.24 -1.22 71.13
N VAL A 404 -9.82 0.04 71.05
CA VAL A 404 -10.49 1.07 70.24
C VAL A 404 -10.18 0.87 68.76
N ASP A 405 -8.95 0.47 68.39
CA ASP A 405 -8.60 0.13 67.00
C ASP A 405 -9.30 -1.17 66.54
N GLU A 406 -9.37 -2.21 67.39
CA GLU A 406 -10.05 -3.48 67.06
C GLU A 406 -11.59 -3.31 66.95
N ILE A 407 -12.20 -2.42 67.76
CA ILE A 407 -13.62 -2.06 67.63
C ILE A 407 -13.85 -1.16 66.41
N SER A 408 -12.92 -0.27 66.05
CA SER A 408 -13.02 0.58 64.87
C SER A 408 -12.91 -0.23 63.58
N GLU A 409 -11.97 -1.19 63.50
CA GLU A 409 -11.83 -2.11 62.37
C GLU A 409 -13.05 -3.02 62.23
N ASP A 410 -13.62 -3.52 63.33
CA ASP A 410 -14.82 -4.37 63.31
C ASP A 410 -16.09 -3.58 62.87
N VAL A 411 -16.17 -2.30 63.22
CA VAL A 411 -17.25 -1.39 62.75
C VAL A 411 -17.08 -1.07 61.25
N GLU A 412 -15.87 -0.79 60.80
CA GLU A 412 -15.58 -0.54 59.37
C GLU A 412 -15.79 -1.82 58.53
N MET A 413 -15.46 -2.99 59.08
CA MET A 413 -15.73 -4.28 58.46
C MET A 413 -17.23 -4.56 58.36
N LYS A 414 -18.01 -4.24 59.40
CA LYS A 414 -19.48 -4.35 59.35
C LYS A 414 -20.10 -3.39 58.34
N GLU A 415 -19.59 -2.17 58.22
CA GLU A 415 -20.06 -1.18 57.26
C GLU A 415 -19.72 -1.57 55.82
N THR A 416 -18.51 -2.11 55.57
CA THR A 416 -18.11 -2.64 54.26
C THR A 416 -18.91 -3.87 53.87
N ILE A 417 -19.20 -4.79 54.80
CA ILE A 417 -20.08 -5.94 54.57
C ILE A 417 -21.51 -5.48 54.24
N LYS A 418 -22.02 -4.47 54.94
CA LYS A 418 -23.34 -3.90 54.66
C LYS A 418 -23.40 -3.25 53.27
N ASN A 419 -22.40 -2.45 52.92
CA ASN A 419 -22.30 -1.80 51.61
C ASN A 419 -22.14 -2.84 50.47
N LEU A 420 -21.36 -3.90 50.72
CA LEU A 420 -21.23 -5.02 49.81
C LEU A 420 -22.57 -5.74 49.62
N LYS A 421 -23.32 -5.99 50.71
CA LYS A 421 -24.65 -6.60 50.66
C LYS A 421 -25.65 -5.77 49.86
N GLU A 422 -25.67 -4.45 50.04
CA GLU A 422 -26.52 -3.55 49.27
C GLU A 422 -26.16 -3.57 47.78
N LYS A 423 -24.87 -3.45 47.44
CA LYS A 423 -24.41 -3.52 46.04
C LYS A 423 -24.68 -4.88 45.39
N MET A 424 -24.52 -5.96 46.12
CA MET A 424 -24.81 -7.31 45.62
C MET A 424 -26.31 -7.52 45.43
N LEU A 425 -27.16 -6.94 46.28
CA LEU A 425 -28.60 -6.95 46.12
C LEU A 425 -29.02 -6.15 44.88
N ASP A 426 -28.43 -4.98 44.66
CA ASP A 426 -28.67 -4.16 43.47
C ASP A 426 -28.26 -4.89 42.19
N VAL A 427 -27.08 -5.52 42.16
CA VAL A 427 -26.63 -6.33 41.03
C VAL A 427 -27.54 -7.53 40.79
N PHE A 428 -28.01 -8.19 41.85
CA PHE A 428 -28.97 -9.30 41.73
C PHE A 428 -30.32 -8.82 41.19
N CYS A 429 -30.82 -7.69 41.67
CA CYS A 429 -32.05 -7.07 41.17
C CYS A 429 -31.92 -6.66 39.70
N ASP A 430 -30.80 -6.04 39.30
CA ASP A 430 -30.51 -5.66 37.90
C ASP A 430 -30.43 -6.89 36.99
N LEU A 431 -29.70 -7.93 37.41
CA LEU A 431 -29.59 -9.19 36.66
C LEU A 431 -30.94 -9.88 36.51
N ARG A 432 -31.77 -9.84 37.56
CA ARG A 432 -33.12 -10.40 37.52
C ARG A 432 -34.04 -9.59 36.61
N LEU A 433 -33.94 -8.26 36.63
CA LEU A 433 -34.70 -7.37 35.75
C LEU A 433 -34.34 -7.59 34.27
N GLN A 434 -33.06 -7.86 33.97
CA GLN A 434 -32.59 -8.14 32.61
C GLN A 434 -32.94 -9.55 32.12
N SER A 435 -33.12 -10.50 33.04
CA SER A 435 -33.51 -11.88 32.72
C SER A 435 -34.98 -12.06 32.33
N ASP A 436 -35.87 -11.15 32.77
CA ASP A 436 -37.30 -11.17 32.47
C ASP A 436 -37.62 -10.31 31.22
N GLU A 437 -38.46 -10.81 30.32
CA GLU A 437 -38.73 -10.18 29.02
C GLU A 437 -39.44 -8.83 29.17
N THR A 438 -40.34 -8.73 30.15
CA THR A 438 -41.02 -7.48 30.52
C THR A 438 -40.08 -6.48 31.21
N GLY A 439 -39.18 -6.97 32.06
CA GLY A 439 -38.16 -6.17 32.72
C GLY A 439 -37.14 -5.57 31.75
N ARG A 440 -36.71 -6.35 30.75
CA ARG A 440 -35.79 -5.89 29.70
C ARG A 440 -36.40 -4.78 28.84
N ALA A 441 -37.69 -4.86 28.53
CA ALA A 441 -38.40 -3.79 27.80
C ALA A 441 -38.47 -2.49 28.62
N ALA A 442 -38.80 -2.58 29.90
CA ALA A 442 -38.83 -1.42 30.81
C ALA A 442 -37.43 -0.79 31.00
N TRP A 443 -36.40 -1.62 31.13
CA TRP A 443 -35.01 -1.18 31.25
C TRP A 443 -34.53 -0.41 30.00
N ASN A 444 -34.79 -0.95 28.81
CA ASN A 444 -34.44 -0.29 27.55
C ASN A 444 -35.18 1.06 27.39
N GLN A 445 -36.43 1.13 27.85
CA GLN A 445 -37.19 2.38 27.86
C GLN A 445 -36.56 3.40 28.83
N ALA A 446 -36.16 2.98 30.03
CA ALA A 446 -35.51 3.84 31.01
C ALA A 446 -34.17 4.41 30.49
N ILE A 447 -33.34 3.59 29.83
CA ILE A 447 -32.08 4.05 29.20
C ILE A 447 -32.36 5.11 28.13
N GLN A 448 -33.38 4.89 27.28
CA GLN A 448 -33.74 5.85 26.24
C GLN A 448 -34.26 7.17 26.82
N GLU A 449 -35.00 7.12 27.93
CA GLU A 449 -35.46 8.32 28.62
C GLU A 449 -34.31 9.09 29.29
N ASP A 450 -33.34 8.39 29.88
CA ASP A 450 -32.19 9.04 30.49
C ASP A 450 -31.26 9.69 29.45
N ALA A 451 -31.03 9.02 28.31
CA ALA A 451 -30.33 9.60 27.17
C ALA A 451 -31.05 10.86 26.63
N LYS A 452 -32.39 10.89 26.64
CA LYS A 452 -33.18 12.08 26.29
C LYS A 452 -33.03 13.19 27.32
N ARG A 453 -32.98 12.88 28.62
CA ARG A 453 -32.76 13.86 29.70
C ARG A 453 -31.36 14.49 29.62
N GLN A 454 -30.32 13.68 29.39
CA GLN A 454 -28.96 14.17 29.23
C GLN A 454 -28.79 15.07 27.99
N ASN A 455 -29.49 14.77 26.90
CA ASN A 455 -29.52 15.64 25.71
C ASN A 455 -30.32 16.94 25.93
N LYS A 456 -31.36 16.92 26.79
CA LYS A 456 -32.16 18.12 27.13
C LYS A 456 -31.41 19.11 28.03
N GLY A 457 -30.40 18.65 28.78
CA GLY A 457 -29.52 19.49 29.61
C GLY A 457 -28.43 20.24 28.82
N LYS A 458 -28.22 19.90 27.54
CA LYS A 458 -27.29 20.61 26.62
C LYS A 458 -28.07 21.49 25.64
N SER A 459 -28.70 22.57 26.13
CA SER A 459 -29.16 23.64 25.23
C SER A 459 -27.97 24.48 24.76
N PRO A 460 -27.86 24.83 23.47
CA PRO A 460 -26.75 25.62 22.95
C PRO A 460 -26.83 27.07 23.42
N THR A 461 -25.71 27.58 23.93
CA THR A 461 -25.50 28.98 24.28
C THR A 461 -25.76 29.88 23.06
N PRO A 462 -26.57 30.95 23.15
CA PRO A 462 -26.83 31.81 22.01
C PRO A 462 -25.62 32.68 21.69
N THR A 463 -25.13 32.58 20.45
CA THR A 463 -24.08 33.41 19.86
C THR A 463 -24.50 34.89 19.80
N PRO A 464 -23.63 35.86 20.14
CA PRO A 464 -23.99 37.27 20.09
C PRO A 464 -24.03 37.77 18.65
N ARG A 465 -25.15 38.44 18.33
CA ARG A 465 -25.44 39.09 17.05
C ARG A 465 -24.58 40.36 16.92
N SER A 466 -23.56 40.36 16.06
CA SER A 466 -22.80 41.56 15.73
C SER A 466 -23.66 42.50 14.87
N ARG A 467 -23.94 43.70 15.38
CA ARG A 467 -24.24 44.87 14.54
C ARG A 467 -22.94 45.31 13.87
N HIS A 468 -22.92 45.35 12.55
CA HIS A 468 -22.41 46.47 11.74
C HIS A 468 -22.85 46.31 10.30
#